data_AF-A0A956HL24-F1
#
_entry.id   AF-A0A956HL24-F1
#
_cell.length_a   1.000
_cell.length_b   1.000
_cell.length_c   1.000
_cell.angle_alpha   90.00
_cell.angle_beta   90.00
_cell.angle_gamma   90.00
#
_symmetry.space_group_name_H-M   'P 1'
#
loop_
_entity.id
_entity.type
_entity.pdbx_description
1 polymer ?
#
loop_
_entity_poly.entity_id
_entity_poly.type
_entity_poly.pdbx_seq_one_letter_code
_entity_poly.pdbx_strand_id
1 'polypeptide(L)'
;LANWDVLKRVWDPVMPIEPRMIRIPYSTKTAFGTTTYANSITLTPGTVTVEVDRETMLIHALSREAEDGLREGTMEREVKKLEGSL
;
A
#
# COMPACT_ATOMS: atom_id res chain seq x y z
N LEU A 1 14.05 -2.34 2.62
CA LEU A 1 13.72 -1.24 3.56
C LEU A 1 12.51 -1.58 4.43
N ALA A 2 11.45 -2.19 3.87
CA ALA A 2 10.22 -2.55 4.60
C ALA A 2 10.42 -3.22 5.96
N ASN A 3 11.12 -4.35 5.99
CA ASN A 3 11.30 -5.13 7.23
C ASN A 3 12.10 -4.39 8.31
N TRP A 4 13.01 -3.50 7.90
CA TRP A 4 13.83 -2.71 8.82
C TRP A 4 13.02 -1.62 9.53
N ASP A 5 12.15 -0.98 8.78
CA ASP A 5 11.25 0.07 9.28
C ASP A 5 10.23 -0.49 10.30
N VAL A 6 9.70 -1.68 10.03
CA VAL A 6 8.82 -2.40 10.98
C VAL A 6 9.59 -2.83 12.23
N LEU A 7 10.81 -3.38 12.08
CA LEU A 7 11.64 -3.80 13.22
C LEU A 7 11.89 -2.64 14.20
N LYS A 8 12.19 -1.45 13.69
CA LYS A 8 12.39 -0.25 14.53
C LYS A 8 11.15 0.11 15.34
N ARG A 9 9.96 0.03 14.74
CA ARG A 9 8.69 0.33 15.42
C ARG A 9 8.36 -0.67 16.51
N VAL A 10 8.65 -1.96 16.28
CA VAL A 10 8.42 -3.03 17.29
C VAL A 10 9.39 -2.91 18.47
N TRP A 11 10.64 -2.52 18.21
CA TRP A 11 11.66 -2.39 19.24
C TRP A 11 11.50 -1.13 20.11
N ASP A 12 10.81 -0.12 19.60
CA ASP A 12 10.53 1.11 20.32
C ASP A 12 9.46 0.87 21.41
N PRO A 13 9.78 1.00 22.72
CA PRO A 13 8.84 0.76 23.80
C PRO A 13 7.65 1.74 23.82
N VAL A 14 7.75 2.88 23.12
CA VAL A 14 6.66 3.84 22.97
C VAL A 14 5.66 3.40 21.89
N MET A 15 6.04 2.44 21.02
CA MET A 15 5.20 1.91 19.93
C MET A 15 4.49 3.04 19.15
N PRO A 16 5.24 3.91 18.45
CA PRO A 16 4.69 5.06 17.74
C PRO A 16 3.98 4.62 16.45
N ILE A 17 2.82 3.99 16.60
CA ILE A 17 1.92 3.57 15.54
C ILE A 17 0.60 4.34 15.65
N GLU A 18 0.01 4.64 14.51
CA GLU A 18 -1.33 5.24 14.40
C GLU A 18 -2.14 4.42 13.38
N PRO A 19 -2.63 3.23 13.77
CA PRO A 19 -3.25 2.32 12.83
C PRO A 19 -4.59 2.84 12.31
N ARG A 20 -4.83 2.71 11.01
CA ARG A 20 -6.08 3.15 10.39
C ARG A 20 -6.46 2.34 9.15
N MET A 21 -7.76 2.30 8.88
CA MET A 21 -8.33 1.68 7.69
C MET A 21 -8.69 2.77 6.67
N ILE A 22 -8.19 2.64 5.45
CA ILE A 22 -8.42 3.60 4.38
C ILE A 22 -8.85 2.94 3.09
N ARG A 23 -9.74 3.61 2.36
CA ARG A 23 -10.12 3.24 1.01
C ARG A 23 -9.33 4.12 0.03
N ILE A 24 -8.52 3.48 -0.81
CA ILE A 24 -7.74 4.14 -1.86
C ILE A 24 -8.37 3.80 -3.22
N PRO A 25 -8.78 4.80 -4.03
CA PRO A 25 -9.25 4.54 -5.37
C PRO A 25 -8.09 4.08 -6.25
N TYR A 26 -8.38 3.20 -7.21
CA TYR A 26 -7.39 2.73 -8.18
C TYR A 26 -8.03 2.55 -9.56
N SER A 27 -7.20 2.46 -10.61
CA SER A 27 -7.64 2.43 -12.01
C SER A 27 -6.71 1.63 -12.92
N THR A 28 -6.01 0.63 -12.37
CA THR A 28 -5.38 -0.44 -13.17
C THR A 28 -6.45 -1.20 -13.97
N LYS A 29 -6.14 -1.61 -15.19
CA LYS A 29 -7.13 -2.15 -16.14
C LYS A 29 -7.19 -3.68 -16.14
N THR A 30 -6.09 -4.34 -15.78
CA THR A 30 -5.93 -5.79 -15.88
C THR A 30 -5.97 -6.43 -14.49
N ALA A 31 -6.36 -7.70 -14.44
CA ALA A 31 -6.28 -8.48 -13.21
C ALA A 31 -4.83 -8.59 -12.70
N PHE A 32 -3.87 -8.70 -13.63
CA PHE A 32 -2.44 -8.74 -13.30
C PHE A 32 -1.97 -7.43 -12.66
N GLY A 33 -2.23 -6.28 -13.27
CA GLY A 33 -1.84 -4.98 -12.71
C GLY A 33 -2.54 -4.68 -11.38
N THR A 34 -3.83 -5.04 -11.26
CA THR A 34 -4.55 -4.90 -9.98
C THR A 34 -3.90 -5.72 -8.87
N THR A 35 -3.54 -6.99 -9.16
CA THR A 35 -2.87 -7.88 -8.20
C THR A 35 -1.46 -7.39 -7.87
N THR A 36 -0.69 -6.96 -8.87
CA THR A 36 0.66 -6.41 -8.68
C THR A 36 0.61 -5.14 -7.84
N TYR A 37 -0.36 -4.26 -8.06
CA TYR A 37 -0.53 -3.05 -7.26
C TYR A 37 -0.89 -3.38 -5.81
N ALA A 38 -1.88 -4.25 -5.59
CA ALA A 38 -2.27 -4.70 -4.25
C ALA A 38 -1.10 -5.33 -3.47
N ASN A 39 -0.29 -6.16 -4.13
CA ASN A 39 0.90 -6.78 -3.52
C ASN A 39 1.99 -5.75 -3.23
N SER A 40 2.17 -4.75 -4.09
CA SER A 40 3.16 -3.69 -3.87
C SER A 40 2.82 -2.84 -2.63
N ILE A 41 1.52 -2.62 -2.37
CA ILE A 41 1.05 -1.97 -1.15
C ILE A 41 1.41 -2.83 0.07
N THR A 42 1.12 -4.12 0.05
CA THR A 42 1.46 -5.02 1.18
C THR A 42 2.97 -5.10 1.44
N LEU A 43 3.81 -4.90 0.43
CA LEU A 43 5.27 -4.88 0.56
C LEU A 43 5.82 -3.51 0.98
N THR A 44 5.00 -2.46 1.00
CA THR A 44 5.38 -1.16 1.51
C THR A 44 5.42 -1.22 3.04
N PRO A 45 6.49 -0.75 3.70
CA PRO A 45 6.57 -0.76 5.15
C PRO A 45 5.35 -0.07 5.76
N GLY A 46 4.72 -0.74 6.72
CA GLY A 46 3.61 -0.15 7.45
C GLY A 46 2.24 -0.36 6.82
N THR A 47 2.08 -1.13 5.75
CA THR A 47 0.78 -1.27 5.07
C THR A 47 0.43 -2.71 4.70
N VAL A 48 -0.87 -3.03 4.70
CA VAL A 48 -1.42 -4.32 4.27
C VAL A 48 -2.70 -4.09 3.49
N THR A 49 -2.80 -4.66 2.29
CA THR A 49 -4.07 -4.68 1.53
C THR A 49 -5.03 -5.70 2.16
N VAL A 50 -6.24 -5.28 2.49
CA VAL A 50 -7.26 -6.10 3.17
C VAL A 50 -8.33 -6.58 2.19
N GLU A 51 -8.80 -5.70 1.30
CA GLU A 51 -9.87 -5.99 0.35
C GLU A 51 -9.63 -5.23 -0.96
N VAL A 52 -10.00 -5.85 -2.08
CA VAL A 52 -9.94 -5.25 -3.41
C VAL A 52 -11.35 -5.27 -3.99
N ASP A 53 -12.00 -4.11 -4.03
CA ASP A 53 -13.27 -3.88 -4.70
C ASP A 53 -13.06 -3.42 -6.15
N ARG A 54 -14.13 -3.20 -6.91
CA ARG A 54 -14.05 -2.80 -8.33
C ARG A 54 -13.33 -1.46 -8.58
N GLU A 55 -13.46 -0.51 -7.66
CA GLU A 55 -12.97 0.87 -7.84
C GLU A 55 -12.02 1.31 -6.72
N THR A 56 -11.96 0.56 -5.61
CA THR A 56 -11.21 0.94 -4.41
C THR A 56 -10.54 -0.26 -3.77
N MET A 57 -9.40 -0.05 -3.12
CA MET A 57 -8.77 -1.02 -2.22
C MET A 57 -8.92 -0.56 -0.78
N LEU A 58 -9.30 -1.47 0.12
CA LEU A 58 -9.25 -1.26 1.56
C LEU A 58 -7.86 -1.64 2.06
N ILE A 59 -7.19 -0.71 2.73
CA ILE A 59 -5.82 -0.86 3.20
C ILE A 59 -5.78 -0.59 4.70
N HIS A 60 -5.05 -1.43 5.42
CA HIS A 60 -4.63 -1.17 6.78
C HIS A 60 -3.26 -0.50 6.76
N ALA A 61 -3.16 0.72 7.30
CA ALA A 61 -1.90 1.44 7.47
C ALA A 61 -1.55 1.51 8.96
N LEU A 62 -0.27 1.31 9.29
CA LEU A 62 0.29 1.36 10.63
C LEU A 62 0.61 2.77 11.11
N SER A 63 0.70 3.75 10.19
CA SER A 63 0.89 5.16 10.52
C SER A 63 0.32 6.09 9.46
N ARG A 64 0.18 7.37 9.79
CA ARG A 64 -0.33 8.39 8.87
C ARG A 64 0.61 8.64 7.68
N GLU A 65 1.92 8.57 7.89
CA GLU A 65 2.92 8.73 6.83
C GLU A 65 2.79 7.63 5.78
N ALA A 66 2.49 6.40 6.22
CA ALA A 66 2.29 5.28 5.32
C ALA A 66 1.05 5.49 4.43
N GLU A 67 -0.02 6.09 4.97
CA GLU A 67 -1.16 6.53 4.17
C GLU A 67 -0.82 7.65 3.19
N ASP A 68 -0.11 8.69 3.66
CA ASP A 68 0.21 9.83 2.81
C ASP A 68 1.01 9.37 1.58
N GLY A 69 1.97 8.45 1.76
CA GLY A 69 2.70 7.82 0.66
C GLY A 69 1.82 7.01 -0.30
N LEU A 70 0.76 6.35 0.19
CA LEU A 70 -0.21 5.66 -0.69
C LEU A 70 -1.01 6.66 -1.53
N ARG A 71 -1.37 7.81 -0.96
CA ARG A 71 -2.14 8.86 -1.65
C ARG A 71 -1.36 9.55 -2.76
N GLU A 72 -0.03 9.54 -2.70
CA GLU A 72 0.82 10.04 -3.80
C GLU A 72 0.66 9.22 -5.09
N GLY A 73 0.20 7.97 -5.00
CA GLY A 73 -0.13 7.12 -6.16
C GLY A 73 1.07 6.71 -7.01
N THR A 74 2.30 6.88 -6.51
CA THR A 74 3.53 6.59 -7.26
C THR A 74 3.59 5.13 -7.72
N MET A 75 3.30 4.18 -6.84
CA MET A 75 3.29 2.77 -7.20
C MET A 75 2.20 2.41 -8.22
N GLU A 76 1.01 3.00 -8.12
CA GLU A 76 -0.07 2.76 -9.09
C GLU A 76 0.37 3.19 -10.50
N ARG A 77 1.06 4.33 -10.62
CA ARG A 77 1.61 4.80 -11.90
C ARG A 77 2.66 3.85 -12.46
N GLU A 78 3.56 3.33 -11.63
CA GLU A 78 4.58 2.37 -12.09
C GLU A 78 3.95 1.06 -12.57
N VAL A 79 2.93 0.56 -11.87
CA VAL A 79 2.22 -0.65 -12.29
C VAL A 79 1.46 -0.43 -13.60
N LYS A 80 0.82 0.73 -13.79
CA LYS A 80 0.15 1.07 -15.06
C LYS A 80 1.11 1.13 -16.25
N LYS A 81 2.36 1.56 -16.06
CA LYS A 81 3.38 1.50 -17.13
C LYS A 81 3.67 0.07 -17.56
N LEU A 82 3.69 -0.87 -16.62
CA LEU A 82 3.86 -2.30 -16.91
C LEU A 82 2.63 -2.89 -17.61
N GLU A 83 1.42 -2.47 -17.22
CA GLU A 83 0.19 -2.89 -17.93
C GLU A 83 0.16 -2.45 -19.40
N GLY A 84 0.62 -1.22 -19.70
CA GLY A 84 0.67 -0.71 -21.08
C GLY A 84 1.75 -1.35 -21.95
N SER A 85 2.62 -2.18 -21.37
CA SER A 85 3.64 -2.95 -22.09
C SER A 85 3.23 -4.39 -22.42
N LEU A 86 2.03 -4.80 -21.99
CA LEU A 86 1.38 -6.09 -22.26
C LEU A 86 0.21 -5.91 -23.24
#